data_AF-A0A7S4KNK0-F1
#
_entry.id   AF-A0A7S4KNK0-F1
#
_cell.length_a   1.000
_cell.length_b   1.000
_cell.length_c   1.000
_cell.angle_alpha   90.00
_cell.angle_beta   90.00
_cell.angle_gamma   90.00
#
_symmetry.space_group_name_H-M   'P 1'
#
loop_
_entity.id
_entity.type
_entity.pdbx_description
1 polymer ?
#
loop_
_entity_poly.entity_id
_entity_poly.type
_entity_poly.pdbx_seq_one_letter_code
_entity_poly.pdbx_strand_id
1 'polypeptide(L)'
;FFVVVVCLFFMEEDIPSEDIPLPTEEETNSFHIIFVFFLSFLVTSLFLNSNKKLALGGLVGLVVFYCVSSLPLLDFLNLLIPPVKLPTNFTVIEWLYWMTLIELVLIVFSYSFEKISNVVYKQEVFLAGIIGMVRSRDFHWRDPPKPALLRNVEQKQRKRIVFIRHGESEWNEIFNRGFGIGFFFRLARGFVREILLLTSRDSVFVDSSLSEEGIEQIEELHYFLRERKNNGVHEDVVSLLRGDEGTDDSIILSSNLRRAIATAALALRHRISKSKEQVYIHSALQEVSRNIDANSISRPCEVPDLHVIQSRLEDDAIDYDAVFNASLNGGQKVLLRSNGLKRMKEFNRWIFNQSKEAVIVGGGHSFYFRAFFRCFLDTDDEHYSQKYIMKNGAVVAFDLEYAKVDGKDRFRIPLDSMKEVFSGHLDDEGGSFKIPQKKA
;
A
#
# COMPACT_ATOMS: atom_id res chain seq x y z
N PHE A 1 -2.22 -14.67 -13.20
CA PHE A 1 -2.35 -13.89 -11.94
C PHE A 1 -2.57 -14.80 -10.73
N PHE A 2 -3.66 -15.56 -10.64
CA PHE A 2 -3.93 -16.53 -9.55
C PHE A 2 -2.71 -17.40 -9.18
N VAL A 3 -2.18 -18.14 -10.15
CA VAL A 3 -0.99 -19.00 -9.94
C VAL A 3 0.23 -18.20 -9.48
N VAL A 4 0.42 -16.98 -10.00
CA VAL A 4 1.58 -16.14 -9.66
C VAL A 4 1.47 -15.57 -8.26
N VAL A 5 0.28 -15.13 -7.84
CA VAL A 5 0.04 -14.66 -6.47
C VAL A 5 0.24 -15.79 -5.50
N VAL A 6 -0.33 -16.97 -5.79
CA VAL A 6 -0.17 -18.16 -4.95
C VAL A 6 1.31 -18.56 -4.87
N CYS A 7 2.02 -18.67 -5.99
CA CYS A 7 3.44 -19.02 -6.01
C CYS A 7 4.32 -17.97 -5.31
N LEU A 8 4.12 -16.67 -5.56
CA LEU A 8 4.92 -15.60 -4.94
C LEU A 8 4.65 -15.48 -3.43
N PHE A 9 3.42 -15.72 -2.99
CA PHE A 9 3.07 -15.73 -1.57
C PHE A 9 3.74 -16.90 -0.83
N PHE A 10 3.77 -18.09 -1.44
CA PHE A 10 4.52 -19.23 -0.88
C PHE A 10 6.05 -19.08 -0.96
N MET A 11 6.58 -18.18 -1.78
CA MET A 11 8.01 -17.84 -1.82
C MET A 11 8.44 -16.80 -0.77
N GLU A 12 7.49 -16.12 -0.10
CA GLU A 12 7.80 -15.10 0.92
C GLU A 12 7.95 -15.70 2.33
N GLU A 13 7.49 -16.93 2.55
CA GLU A 13 7.91 -17.72 3.71
C GLU A 13 9.26 -18.38 3.41
N ASP A 14 10.30 -18.06 4.20
CA ASP A 14 11.51 -18.87 4.31
C ASP A 14 11.12 -20.24 4.92
N ILE A 15 10.51 -21.11 4.11
CA ILE A 15 10.28 -22.50 4.46
C ILE A 15 11.67 -23.15 4.60
N PRO A 16 12.01 -23.76 5.76
CA PRO A 16 13.29 -24.43 5.93
C PRO A 16 13.51 -25.44 4.81
N SER A 17 14.61 -25.28 4.07
CA SER A 17 14.87 -25.93 2.77
C SER A 17 15.20 -27.43 2.84
N GLU A 18 14.79 -28.15 3.88
CA GLU A 18 15.26 -29.53 4.08
C GLU A 18 14.33 -30.63 3.56
N ASP A 19 13.07 -30.34 3.16
CA ASP A 19 12.16 -31.41 2.66
C ASP A 19 11.21 -30.99 1.52
N ILE A 20 11.53 -29.94 0.74
CA ILE A 20 10.69 -29.61 -0.44
C ILE A 20 11.19 -30.43 -1.64
N PRO A 21 10.36 -31.32 -2.23
CA PRO A 21 10.74 -32.02 -3.45
C PRO A 21 11.01 -30.99 -4.54
N LEU A 22 12.10 -31.19 -5.29
CA LEU A 22 12.40 -30.37 -6.47
C LEU A 22 11.17 -30.35 -7.39
N PRO A 23 10.79 -29.18 -7.93
CA PRO A 23 9.64 -29.07 -8.80
C PRO A 23 9.78 -30.05 -9.96
N THR A 24 8.67 -30.72 -10.26
CA THR A 24 8.58 -31.61 -11.41
C THR A 24 8.86 -30.84 -12.71
N GLU A 25 9.24 -31.55 -13.77
CA GLU A 25 9.51 -30.94 -15.09
C GLU A 25 8.28 -30.16 -15.61
N GLU A 26 7.07 -30.59 -15.27
CA GLU A 26 5.80 -29.94 -15.60
C GLU A 26 5.57 -28.63 -14.83
N GLU A 27 5.95 -28.59 -13.55
CA GLU A 27 5.93 -27.38 -12.74
C GLU A 27 7.00 -26.39 -13.22
N THR A 28 8.18 -26.88 -13.59
CA THR A 28 9.27 -26.07 -14.15
C THR A 28 8.87 -25.46 -15.50
N ASN A 29 8.18 -26.22 -16.35
CA ASN A 29 7.63 -25.73 -17.63
C ASN A 29 6.50 -24.69 -17.42
N SER A 30 5.64 -24.90 -16.42
CA SER A 30 4.61 -23.92 -16.05
C SER A 30 5.22 -22.61 -15.53
N PHE A 31 6.29 -22.70 -14.74
CA PHE A 31 7.08 -21.53 -14.30
C PHE A 31 7.74 -20.80 -15.47
N HIS A 32 8.29 -21.53 -16.45
CA HIS A 32 8.86 -20.92 -17.66
C HIS A 32 7.80 -20.22 -18.51
N ILE A 33 6.61 -20.79 -18.68
CA ILE A 33 5.50 -20.18 -19.43
C ILE A 33 5.02 -18.89 -18.74
N ILE A 34 4.87 -18.93 -17.41
CA ILE A 34 4.52 -17.76 -16.61
C ILE A 34 5.63 -16.70 -16.71
N PHE A 35 6.89 -17.08 -16.55
CA PHE A 35 8.03 -16.16 -16.65
C PHE A 35 8.12 -15.50 -18.05
N VAL A 36 7.89 -16.27 -19.11
CA VAL A 36 7.87 -15.77 -20.50
C VAL A 36 6.67 -14.85 -20.76
N PHE A 37 5.49 -15.16 -20.22
CA PHE A 37 4.33 -14.26 -20.22
C PHE A 37 4.65 -12.92 -19.55
N PHE A 38 5.29 -12.95 -18.39
CA PHE A 38 5.69 -11.75 -17.66
C PHE A 38 6.79 -10.97 -18.39
N LEU A 39 7.73 -11.65 -19.04
CA LEU A 39 8.83 -11.01 -19.77
C LEU A 39 8.34 -10.34 -21.07
N SER A 40 7.45 -10.97 -21.84
CA SER A 40 6.89 -10.37 -23.05
C SER A 40 6.01 -9.15 -22.71
N PHE A 41 5.26 -9.23 -21.61
CA PHE A 41 4.45 -8.13 -21.12
C PHE A 41 5.30 -6.96 -20.58
N LEU A 42 6.37 -7.26 -19.84
CA LEU A 42 7.34 -6.26 -19.35
C LEU A 42 8.05 -5.54 -20.49
N VAL A 43 8.46 -6.27 -21.54
CA VAL A 43 9.07 -5.69 -22.74
C VAL A 43 8.07 -4.74 -23.42
N THR A 44 6.84 -5.17 -23.65
CA THR A 44 5.80 -4.34 -24.29
C THR A 44 5.51 -3.07 -23.48
N SER A 45 5.41 -3.18 -22.16
CA SER A 45 5.16 -2.05 -21.25
C SER A 45 6.34 -1.07 -21.13
N LEU A 46 7.59 -1.57 -21.12
CA LEU A 46 8.79 -0.74 -21.04
C LEU A 46 9.03 0.07 -22.33
N PHE A 47 8.64 -0.45 -23.50
CA PHE A 47 8.72 0.28 -24.77
C PHE A 47 7.68 1.43 -24.86
N LEU A 48 6.53 1.29 -24.21
CA LEU A 48 5.45 2.29 -24.21
C LEU A 48 5.65 3.44 -23.20
N ASN A 49 6.50 3.26 -22.19
CA ASN A 49 6.77 4.27 -21.14
C ASN A 49 7.83 5.32 -21.55
N SER A 50 8.33 5.31 -22.80
CA SER A 50 9.23 6.35 -23.30
C SER A 50 8.42 7.55 -23.83
N ASN A 51 8.70 8.74 -23.30
CA ASN A 51 7.99 10.01 -23.53
C ASN A 51 8.09 10.58 -24.97
N LYS A 52 7.82 9.77 -26.00
CA LYS A 52 7.79 10.17 -27.42
C LYS A 52 6.47 9.77 -28.06
N LYS A 53 5.39 10.43 -27.62
CA LYS A 53 4.00 10.16 -27.99
C LYS A 53 3.66 10.34 -29.49
N LEU A 54 4.50 11.01 -30.30
CA LEU A 54 4.20 11.23 -31.72
C LEU A 54 4.95 10.30 -32.69
N ALA A 55 6.15 9.82 -32.33
CA ALA A 55 6.93 8.93 -33.19
C ALA A 55 6.53 7.44 -33.02
N LEU A 56 5.96 7.09 -31.87
CA LEU A 56 5.62 5.71 -31.54
C LEU A 56 4.31 5.25 -32.19
N GLY A 57 3.32 6.12 -32.38
CA GLY A 57 2.12 5.79 -33.17
C GLY A 57 2.46 5.49 -34.64
N GLY A 58 3.46 6.19 -35.19
CA GLY A 58 3.99 5.91 -36.52
C GLY A 58 4.78 4.60 -36.59
N LEU A 59 5.61 4.29 -35.58
CA LEU A 59 6.42 3.07 -35.54
C LEU A 59 5.57 1.83 -35.21
N VAL A 60 4.60 1.92 -34.30
CA VAL A 60 3.61 0.86 -34.01
C VAL A 60 2.69 0.69 -35.22
N GLY A 61 2.28 1.78 -35.86
CA GLY A 61 1.59 1.74 -37.15
C GLY A 61 2.42 1.04 -38.23
N LEU A 62 3.74 1.28 -38.28
CA LEU A 62 4.66 0.62 -39.23
C LEU A 62 4.93 -0.85 -38.89
N VAL A 63 5.00 -1.22 -37.61
CA VAL A 63 5.18 -2.61 -37.16
C VAL A 63 3.88 -3.39 -37.35
N VAL A 64 2.72 -2.81 -37.05
CA VAL A 64 1.40 -3.39 -37.36
C VAL A 64 1.24 -3.48 -38.87
N PHE A 65 1.56 -2.43 -39.63
CA PHE A 65 1.51 -2.47 -41.09
C PHE A 65 2.49 -3.49 -41.67
N TYR A 66 3.72 -3.59 -41.17
CA TYR A 66 4.71 -4.57 -41.60
C TYR A 66 4.27 -6.00 -41.23
N CYS A 67 3.76 -6.24 -40.03
CA CYS A 67 3.22 -7.54 -39.60
C CYS A 67 1.93 -7.93 -40.35
N VAL A 68 1.10 -6.96 -40.74
CA VAL A 68 -0.13 -7.16 -41.53
C VAL A 68 0.17 -7.29 -43.04
N SER A 69 1.29 -6.72 -43.52
CA SER A 69 1.67 -6.74 -44.94
C SER A 69 2.72 -7.80 -45.31
N SER A 70 3.38 -8.44 -44.33
CA SER A 70 4.36 -9.51 -44.57
C SER A 70 3.84 -10.93 -44.31
N LEU A 71 2.54 -11.10 -44.11
CA LEU A 71 1.84 -12.37 -44.23
C LEU A 71 0.68 -12.20 -45.23
N PRO A 72 0.44 -13.17 -46.14
CA PRO A 72 -0.63 -13.04 -47.10
C PRO A 72 -1.97 -13.03 -46.35
N LEU A 73 -2.64 -11.88 -46.39
CA LEU A 73 -3.99 -11.56 -45.90
C LEU A 73 -5.10 -12.48 -46.49
N LEU A 74 -4.75 -13.50 -47.27
CA LEU A 74 -5.65 -14.30 -48.10
C LEU A 74 -6.23 -15.56 -47.41
N ASP A 75 -5.63 -16.05 -46.32
CA ASP A 75 -6.17 -17.23 -45.59
C ASP A 75 -7.02 -16.86 -44.37
N PHE A 76 -6.83 -15.66 -43.80
CA PHE A 76 -7.46 -15.22 -42.54
C PHE A 76 -8.94 -14.85 -42.66
N LEU A 77 -9.41 -14.44 -43.84
CA LEU A 77 -10.83 -14.10 -44.08
C LEU A 77 -11.68 -15.30 -44.56
N ASN A 78 -11.06 -16.41 -44.99
CA ASN A 78 -11.77 -17.63 -45.41
C ASN A 78 -12.18 -18.55 -44.22
N LEU A 79 -12.00 -18.11 -42.97
CA LEU A 79 -12.37 -18.84 -41.75
C LEU A 79 -13.34 -18.05 -40.84
N LEU A 80 -14.13 -17.13 -41.38
CA LEU A 80 -15.20 -16.41 -40.68
C LEU A 80 -16.41 -17.31 -40.35
N ILE A 81 -16.17 -18.47 -39.72
CA ILE A 81 -17.11 -19.51 -39.19
C ILE A 81 -17.21 -20.79 -40.06
N PRO A 82 -16.29 -21.76 -39.86
CA PRO A 82 -16.65 -23.18 -39.65
C PRO A 82 -15.90 -23.77 -38.42
N PRO A 83 -16.25 -24.98 -37.90
CA PRO A 83 -15.99 -25.36 -36.51
C PRO A 83 -14.48 -25.50 -36.24
N VAL A 84 -13.99 -24.70 -35.30
CA VAL A 84 -12.59 -24.70 -34.86
C VAL A 84 -12.28 -26.02 -34.17
N LYS A 85 -11.63 -26.96 -34.88
CA LYS A 85 -10.73 -27.91 -34.25
C LYS A 85 -9.45 -27.13 -33.93
N LEU A 86 -9.28 -26.72 -32.68
CA LEU A 86 -8.02 -26.13 -32.21
C LEU A 86 -6.89 -27.12 -32.55
N PRO A 87 -5.85 -26.72 -33.31
CA PRO A 87 -4.70 -27.59 -33.54
C PRO A 87 -4.06 -27.89 -32.18
N THR A 88 -3.74 -29.16 -31.93
CA THR A 88 -3.17 -29.65 -30.66
C THR A 88 -1.79 -29.08 -30.33
N ASN A 89 -1.21 -28.25 -31.20
CA ASN A 89 0.11 -27.65 -31.05
C ASN A 89 0.02 -26.13 -31.17
N PHE A 90 -0.76 -25.48 -30.30
CA PHE A 90 -0.69 -24.03 -30.16
C PHE A 90 0.70 -23.68 -29.64
N THR A 91 1.53 -23.06 -30.49
CA THR A 91 2.90 -22.74 -30.11
C THR A 91 2.91 -21.58 -29.11
N VAL A 92 3.91 -21.54 -28.21
CA VAL A 92 4.10 -20.42 -27.28
C VAL A 92 4.16 -19.09 -28.02
N ILE A 93 4.72 -19.08 -29.24
CA ILE A 93 4.85 -17.89 -30.08
C ILE A 93 3.47 -17.38 -30.53
N GLU A 94 2.58 -18.26 -31.00
CA GLU A 94 1.22 -17.87 -31.40
C GLU A 94 0.42 -17.32 -30.22
N TRP A 95 0.59 -17.92 -29.04
CA TRP A 95 -0.04 -17.41 -27.82
C TRP A 95 0.46 -16.01 -27.44
N LEU A 96 1.78 -15.79 -27.45
CA LEU A 96 2.35 -14.48 -27.18
C LEU A 96 1.90 -13.42 -28.20
N TYR A 97 1.79 -13.79 -29.48
CA TYR A 97 1.25 -12.92 -30.52
C TYR A 97 -0.19 -12.50 -30.21
N TRP A 98 -1.09 -13.45 -29.93
CA TRP A 98 -2.48 -13.15 -29.60
C TRP A 98 -2.63 -12.31 -28.33
N MET A 99 -1.86 -12.61 -27.28
CA MET A 99 -1.88 -11.82 -26.06
C MET A 99 -1.40 -10.38 -26.30
N THR A 100 -0.35 -10.21 -27.11
CA THR A 100 0.14 -8.87 -27.48
C THR A 100 -0.89 -8.11 -28.30
N LEU A 101 -1.56 -8.78 -29.26
CA LEU A 101 -2.61 -8.17 -30.07
C LEU A 101 -3.82 -7.74 -29.21
N ILE A 102 -4.27 -8.61 -28.30
CA ILE A 102 -5.35 -8.30 -27.35
C ILE A 102 -4.99 -7.07 -26.50
N GLU A 103 -3.77 -7.03 -25.96
CA GLU A 103 -3.30 -5.91 -25.15
C GLU A 103 -3.26 -4.60 -25.96
N LEU A 104 -2.76 -4.64 -27.20
CA LEU A 104 -2.78 -3.47 -28.10
C LEU A 104 -4.21 -2.99 -28.38
N VAL A 105 -5.15 -3.91 -28.59
CA VAL A 105 -6.57 -3.58 -28.74
C VAL A 105 -7.11 -2.94 -27.46
N LEU A 106 -6.85 -3.51 -26.28
CA LEU A 106 -7.28 -2.92 -25.01
C LEU A 106 -6.72 -1.51 -24.82
N ILE A 107 -5.44 -1.29 -25.12
CA ILE A 107 -4.81 0.03 -25.05
C ILE A 107 -5.47 1.01 -26.02
N VAL A 108 -5.73 0.63 -27.27
CA VAL A 108 -6.39 1.53 -28.24
C VAL A 108 -7.81 1.87 -27.79
N PHE A 109 -8.58 0.88 -27.34
CA PHE A 109 -9.94 1.10 -26.87
C PHE A 109 -9.99 1.86 -25.53
N SER A 110 -8.94 1.79 -24.71
CA SER A 110 -8.84 2.53 -23.44
C SER A 110 -8.93 4.05 -23.61
N TYR A 111 -8.57 4.58 -24.78
CA TYR A 111 -8.70 6.01 -25.10
C TYR A 111 -10.15 6.46 -25.30
N SER A 112 -11.06 5.53 -25.62
CA SER A 112 -12.47 5.82 -25.92
C SER A 112 -13.45 5.31 -24.87
N PHE A 113 -13.06 4.29 -24.09
CA PHE A 113 -13.95 3.62 -23.14
C PHE A 113 -13.34 3.58 -21.74
N GLU A 114 -13.95 4.31 -20.80
CA GLU A 114 -13.50 4.42 -19.40
C GLU A 114 -13.36 3.05 -18.73
N LYS A 115 -14.34 2.16 -18.92
CA LYS A 115 -14.28 0.79 -18.37
C LYS A 115 -13.06 0.01 -18.84
N ILE A 116 -12.67 0.16 -20.11
CA ILE A 116 -11.46 -0.48 -20.67
C ILE A 116 -10.20 0.22 -20.15
N SER A 117 -10.25 1.55 -20.00
CA SER A 117 -9.18 2.33 -19.34
C SER A 117 -8.89 1.84 -17.92
N ASN A 118 -9.94 1.51 -17.15
CA ASN A 118 -9.79 0.94 -15.82
C ASN A 118 -9.15 -0.45 -15.85
N VAL A 119 -9.47 -1.29 -16.83
CA VAL A 119 -8.82 -2.60 -17.00
C VAL A 119 -7.32 -2.43 -17.25
N VAL A 120 -6.94 -1.61 -18.22
CA VAL A 120 -5.53 -1.35 -18.57
C VAL A 120 -4.79 -0.75 -17.37
N TYR A 121 -5.39 0.24 -16.71
CA TYR A 121 -4.81 0.85 -15.51
C TYR A 121 -4.60 -0.18 -14.38
N LYS A 122 -5.60 -1.03 -14.14
CA LYS A 122 -5.50 -2.09 -13.12
C LYS A 122 -4.39 -3.07 -13.47
N GLN A 123 -4.26 -3.50 -14.74
CA GLN A 123 -3.14 -4.33 -15.19
C GLN A 123 -1.77 -3.68 -14.89
N GLU A 124 -1.63 -2.38 -15.17
CA GLU A 124 -0.40 -1.62 -14.87
C GLU A 124 -0.08 -1.64 -13.36
N VAL A 125 -1.07 -1.37 -12.50
CA VAL A 125 -0.86 -1.35 -11.05
C VAL A 125 -0.55 -2.75 -10.51
N PHE A 126 -1.24 -3.80 -10.98
CA PHE A 126 -0.92 -5.18 -10.61
C PHE A 126 0.50 -5.57 -11.02
N LEU A 127 0.91 -5.24 -12.26
CA LEU A 127 2.28 -5.48 -12.71
C LEU A 127 3.29 -4.74 -11.82
N ALA A 128 3.06 -3.45 -11.57
CA ALA A 128 3.92 -2.66 -10.70
C ALA A 128 4.01 -3.26 -9.29
N GLY A 129 2.90 -3.80 -8.78
CA GLY A 129 2.85 -4.46 -7.49
C GLY A 129 3.62 -5.79 -7.45
N ILE A 130 3.49 -6.63 -8.48
CA ILE A 130 4.25 -7.87 -8.63
C ILE A 130 5.76 -7.59 -8.76
N ILE A 131 6.14 -6.62 -9.60
CA ILE A 131 7.54 -6.20 -9.69
C ILE A 131 8.00 -5.67 -8.33
N GLY A 132 7.14 -4.95 -7.60
CA GLY A 132 7.38 -4.49 -6.25
C GLY A 132 7.67 -5.61 -5.27
N MET A 133 6.89 -6.70 -5.29
CA MET A 133 7.12 -7.87 -4.44
C MET A 133 8.54 -8.41 -4.60
N VAL A 134 9.03 -8.49 -5.83
CA VAL A 134 10.35 -9.06 -6.16
C VAL A 134 11.49 -8.04 -5.96
N ARG A 135 11.29 -6.77 -6.32
CA ARG A 135 12.37 -5.78 -6.47
C ARG A 135 12.39 -4.70 -5.40
N SER A 136 11.36 -4.61 -4.54
CA SER A 136 11.28 -3.57 -3.52
C SER A 136 12.46 -3.63 -2.55
N ARG A 137 12.98 -2.44 -2.22
CA ARG A 137 14.05 -2.24 -1.24
C ARG A 137 13.52 -1.75 0.10
N ASP A 138 12.23 -1.93 0.36
CA ASP A 138 11.56 -1.28 1.49
C ASP A 138 12.22 -1.55 2.84
N PHE A 139 12.72 -2.76 3.10
CA PHE A 139 13.44 -3.12 4.33
C PHE A 139 14.97 -3.00 4.25
N HIS A 140 15.51 -2.46 3.15
CA HIS A 140 16.95 -2.44 2.89
C HIS A 140 17.51 -1.02 2.94
N TRP A 141 18.30 -0.72 3.96
CA TRP A 141 19.13 0.48 4.06
C TRP A 141 20.44 0.18 4.79
N ARG A 142 21.55 0.75 4.29
CA ARG A 142 22.92 0.47 4.80
C ARG A 142 23.22 1.19 6.12
N ASP A 143 22.78 2.43 6.24
CA ASP A 143 23.08 3.29 7.39
C ASP A 143 21.80 3.56 8.18
N PRO A 144 21.54 2.81 9.28
CA PRO A 144 20.44 3.13 10.17
C PRO A 144 20.65 4.52 10.79
N PRO A 145 19.58 5.24 11.15
CA PRO A 145 19.72 6.47 11.92
C PRO A 145 20.40 6.21 13.26
N LYS A 146 21.03 7.26 13.80
CA LYS A 146 21.72 7.24 15.09
C LYS A 146 21.02 8.22 16.04
N PRO A 147 19.83 7.86 16.56
CA PRO A 147 19.04 8.76 17.41
C PRO A 147 19.78 9.18 18.69
N ALA A 148 20.64 8.32 19.24
CA ALA A 148 21.49 8.60 20.41
C ALA A 148 22.29 9.90 20.31
N LEU A 149 22.69 10.31 19.11
CA LEU A 149 23.44 11.55 18.89
C LEU A 149 22.66 12.80 19.32
N LEU A 150 21.33 12.72 19.44
CA LEU A 150 20.50 13.82 19.91
C LEU A 150 20.27 13.85 21.42
N ARG A 151 20.70 12.84 22.20
CA ARG A 151 20.46 12.82 23.65
C ARG A 151 20.95 14.11 24.33
N ASN A 152 22.18 14.49 24.03
CA ASN A 152 22.91 15.57 24.71
C ASN A 152 22.92 16.91 23.95
N VAL A 153 22.11 17.05 22.90
CA VAL A 153 22.01 18.32 22.17
C VAL A 153 21.05 19.25 22.91
N GLU A 154 21.49 20.42 23.37
CA GLU A 154 20.59 21.31 24.15
C GLU A 154 19.50 21.94 23.28
N GLN A 155 19.86 22.42 22.09
CA GLN A 155 18.94 23.09 21.18
C GLN A 155 18.30 22.10 20.22
N LYS A 156 17.08 21.66 20.54
CA LYS A 156 16.28 20.76 19.72
C LYS A 156 14.91 21.37 19.45
N GLN A 157 14.40 21.16 18.25
CA GLN A 157 12.97 21.32 17.98
C GLN A 157 12.24 20.05 18.42
N ARG A 158 10.98 20.21 18.82
CA ARG A 158 10.13 19.10 19.26
C ARG A 158 8.74 19.26 18.66
N LYS A 159 8.16 18.16 18.20
CA LYS A 159 6.77 18.12 17.72
C LYS A 159 6.07 16.86 18.22
N ARG A 160 4.78 16.98 18.53
CA ARG A 160 3.98 15.83 18.96
C ARG A 160 3.46 15.07 17.75
N ILE A 161 3.62 13.75 17.76
CA ILE A 161 3.09 12.84 16.75
C ILE A 161 2.07 11.92 17.39
N VAL A 162 0.95 11.69 16.71
CA VAL A 162 -0.04 10.68 17.10
C VAL A 162 -0.24 9.71 15.94
N PHE A 163 0.11 8.45 16.15
CA PHE A 163 -0.08 7.37 15.19
C PHE A 163 -1.36 6.61 15.50
N ILE A 164 -2.23 6.48 14.50
CA ILE A 164 -3.43 5.63 14.52
C ILE A 164 -3.22 4.51 13.51
N ARG A 165 -3.23 3.24 13.93
CA ARG A 165 -3.12 2.10 12.99
C ARG A 165 -4.45 1.88 12.27
N HIS A 166 -4.40 1.57 10.98
CA HIS A 166 -5.58 1.20 10.21
C HIS A 166 -6.34 -0.02 10.80
N GLY A 167 -7.65 -0.10 10.53
CA GLY A 167 -8.48 -1.29 10.79
C GLY A 167 -8.10 -2.46 9.88
N GLU A 168 -8.62 -3.66 10.13
CA GLU A 168 -8.41 -4.82 9.24
C GLU A 168 -8.77 -4.48 7.78
N SER A 169 -7.92 -4.84 6.83
CA SER A 169 -8.21 -4.69 5.40
C SER A 169 -8.77 -5.98 4.79
N GLU A 170 -9.38 -5.90 3.61
CA GLU A 170 -9.83 -7.09 2.88
C GLU A 170 -8.69 -8.06 2.55
N TRP A 171 -7.49 -7.52 2.29
CA TRP A 171 -6.28 -8.33 2.17
C TRP A 171 -5.98 -9.09 3.47
N ASN A 172 -6.07 -8.42 4.63
CA ASN A 172 -5.85 -9.07 5.92
C ASN A 172 -6.92 -10.12 6.23
N GLU A 173 -8.19 -9.87 5.89
CA GLU A 173 -9.26 -10.85 6.04
C GLU A 173 -8.91 -12.15 5.30
N ILE A 174 -8.41 -12.05 4.07
CA ILE A 174 -8.03 -13.21 3.26
C ILE A 174 -6.81 -13.92 3.87
N PHE A 175 -5.71 -13.20 4.06
CA PHE A 175 -4.39 -13.78 4.32
C PHE A 175 -3.98 -13.90 5.79
N ASN A 176 -4.58 -13.13 6.71
CA ASN A 176 -4.14 -13.07 8.11
C ASN A 176 -5.09 -13.78 9.10
N ARG A 177 -6.22 -14.33 8.65
CA ARG A 177 -7.16 -15.15 9.47
C ARG A 177 -6.82 -16.65 9.47
N GLY A 178 -5.55 -17.01 9.22
CA GLY A 178 -5.04 -18.39 9.20
C GLY A 178 -5.32 -19.17 7.90
N PHE A 179 -4.52 -20.23 7.67
CA PHE A 179 -4.44 -20.99 6.40
C PHE A 179 -5.24 -22.32 6.37
N GLY A 180 -6.28 -22.45 7.20
CA GLY A 180 -7.16 -23.63 7.17
C GLY A 180 -8.04 -23.70 5.90
N ILE A 181 -8.98 -24.65 5.83
CA ILE A 181 -9.92 -24.78 4.70
C ILE A 181 -10.65 -23.46 4.37
N GLY A 182 -10.97 -22.66 5.40
CA GLY A 182 -11.57 -21.33 5.24
C GLY A 182 -10.72 -20.36 4.40
N PHE A 183 -9.40 -20.52 4.36
CA PHE A 183 -8.51 -19.70 3.52
C PHE A 183 -8.85 -19.84 2.04
N PHE A 184 -9.03 -21.06 1.53
CA PHE A 184 -9.36 -21.28 0.11
C PHE A 184 -10.69 -20.65 -0.28
N PHE A 185 -11.69 -20.70 0.61
CA PHE A 185 -12.98 -20.04 0.39
C PHE A 185 -12.85 -18.50 0.38
N ARG A 186 -12.10 -17.92 1.33
CA ARG A 186 -11.84 -16.46 1.35
C ARG A 186 -11.06 -16.03 0.11
N LEU A 187 -10.05 -16.79 -0.28
CA LEU A 187 -9.25 -16.53 -1.47
C LEU A 187 -10.10 -16.60 -2.74
N ALA A 188 -10.89 -17.67 -2.93
CA ALA A 188 -11.79 -17.82 -4.07
C ALA A 188 -12.82 -16.68 -4.14
N ARG A 189 -13.42 -16.31 -3.00
CA ARG A 189 -14.32 -15.16 -2.90
C ARG A 189 -13.59 -13.86 -3.28
N GLY A 190 -12.37 -13.64 -2.80
CA GLY A 190 -11.54 -12.50 -3.17
C GLY A 190 -11.30 -12.42 -4.69
N PHE A 191 -11.01 -13.55 -5.34
CA PHE A 191 -10.84 -13.60 -6.80
C PHE A 191 -12.13 -13.30 -7.56
N VAL A 192 -13.26 -13.88 -7.15
CA VAL A 192 -14.56 -13.58 -7.79
C VAL A 192 -14.85 -12.08 -7.67
N ARG A 193 -14.64 -11.49 -6.49
CA ARG A 193 -14.82 -10.04 -6.28
C ARG A 193 -13.87 -9.21 -7.14
N GLU A 194 -12.59 -9.58 -7.22
CA GLU A 194 -11.63 -8.89 -8.08
C GLU A 194 -12.04 -8.91 -9.56
N ILE A 195 -12.59 -10.03 -10.06
CA ILE A 195 -13.13 -10.16 -11.42
C ILE A 195 -14.34 -9.23 -11.61
N LEU A 196 -15.26 -9.17 -10.64
CA LEU A 196 -16.40 -8.25 -10.71
C LEU A 196 -15.96 -6.78 -10.72
N LEU A 197 -14.85 -6.46 -10.05
CA LEU A 197 -14.24 -5.14 -10.01
C LEU A 197 -13.30 -4.86 -11.19
N LEU A 198 -13.19 -5.75 -12.18
CA LEU A 198 -12.18 -5.62 -13.25
C LEU A 198 -12.31 -4.32 -14.05
N THR A 199 -13.53 -3.84 -14.28
CA THR A 199 -13.80 -2.61 -15.04
C THR A 199 -13.87 -1.35 -14.17
N SER A 200 -13.57 -1.47 -12.87
CA SER A 200 -13.53 -0.39 -11.89
C SER A 200 -12.09 -0.07 -11.49
N ARG A 201 -11.90 1.06 -10.79
CA ARG A 201 -10.62 1.41 -10.16
C ARG A 201 -10.44 0.84 -8.76
N ASP A 202 -11.41 0.08 -8.27
CA ASP A 202 -11.35 -0.61 -6.98
C ASP A 202 -10.59 -1.94 -7.11
N SER A 203 -10.06 -2.48 -6.03
CA SER A 203 -9.39 -3.78 -5.97
C SER A 203 -9.45 -4.37 -4.56
N VAL A 204 -9.64 -5.68 -4.47
CA VAL A 204 -9.56 -6.43 -3.21
C VAL A 204 -8.09 -6.68 -2.84
N PHE A 205 -7.23 -6.88 -3.84
CA PHE A 205 -5.83 -7.30 -3.62
C PHE A 205 -4.83 -6.16 -3.62
N VAL A 206 -5.00 -5.15 -4.49
CA VAL A 206 -4.15 -3.97 -4.57
C VAL A 206 -4.76 -2.87 -3.73
N ASP A 207 -3.94 -2.20 -2.92
CA ASP A 207 -4.40 -1.06 -2.12
C ASP A 207 -5.70 -1.37 -1.34
N SER A 208 -5.84 -2.57 -0.78
CA SER A 208 -7.14 -3.10 -0.34
C SER A 208 -7.87 -2.15 0.62
N SER A 209 -9.18 -2.00 0.45
CA SER A 209 -10.06 -1.25 1.36
C SER A 209 -10.13 -1.88 2.76
N LEU A 210 -10.80 -1.21 3.71
CA LEU A 210 -11.13 -1.81 5.01
C LEU A 210 -12.11 -3.00 4.80
N SER A 211 -11.98 -4.04 5.61
CA SER A 211 -13.02 -5.06 5.76
C SER A 211 -14.13 -4.54 6.68
N GLU A 212 -15.27 -5.23 6.76
CA GLU A 212 -16.34 -4.88 7.72
C GLU A 212 -15.83 -4.90 9.17
N GLU A 213 -15.07 -5.94 9.54
CA GLU A 213 -14.38 -6.04 10.83
C GLU A 213 -13.43 -4.85 11.05
N GLY A 214 -12.70 -4.44 10.01
CA GLY A 214 -11.84 -3.28 10.08
C GLY A 214 -12.60 -1.98 10.33
N ILE A 215 -13.79 -1.85 9.75
CA ILE A 215 -14.67 -0.71 10.03
C ILE A 215 -15.13 -0.75 11.48
N GLU A 216 -15.59 -1.91 11.99
CA GLU A 216 -16.01 -2.08 13.40
C GLU A 216 -14.88 -1.70 14.38
N GLN A 217 -13.64 -2.12 14.11
CA GLN A 217 -12.47 -1.74 14.92
C GLN A 217 -12.25 -0.21 14.97
N ILE A 218 -12.54 0.50 13.87
CA ILE A 218 -12.43 1.96 13.84
C ILE A 218 -13.63 2.64 14.49
N GLU A 219 -14.82 2.03 14.41
CA GLU A 219 -15.99 2.48 15.16
C GLU A 219 -15.77 2.39 16.68
N GLU A 220 -15.12 1.34 17.17
CA GLU A 220 -14.73 1.23 18.58
C GLU A 220 -13.80 2.37 19.02
N LEU A 221 -12.80 2.70 18.18
CA LEU A 221 -11.92 3.84 18.43
C LEU A 221 -12.71 5.15 18.42
N HIS A 222 -13.59 5.35 17.43
CA HIS A 222 -14.41 6.56 17.35
C HIS A 222 -15.28 6.74 18.61
N TYR A 223 -15.94 5.66 19.04
CA TYR A 223 -16.74 5.64 20.25
C TYR A 223 -15.90 5.95 21.50
N PHE A 224 -14.72 5.34 21.62
CA PHE A 224 -13.77 5.64 22.68
C PHE A 224 -13.39 7.13 22.72
N LEU A 225 -13.12 7.74 21.56
CA LEU A 225 -12.81 9.16 21.47
C LEU A 225 -14.00 10.02 21.89
N ARG A 226 -15.23 9.65 21.51
CA ARG A 226 -16.44 10.43 21.78
C ARG A 226 -16.91 10.36 23.24
N GLU A 227 -16.90 9.17 23.83
CA GLU A 227 -17.55 8.93 25.13
C GLU A 227 -16.65 9.15 26.35
N ARG A 228 -15.33 9.17 26.17
CA ARG A 228 -14.40 9.30 27.29
C ARG A 228 -14.53 10.69 27.93
N LYS A 229 -15.08 10.73 29.15
CA LYS A 229 -15.10 11.94 29.99
C LYS A 229 -13.68 12.32 30.39
N ASN A 230 -13.40 13.62 30.49
CA ASN A 230 -12.06 14.23 30.58
C ASN A 230 -11.27 13.98 31.88
N ASN A 231 -11.28 12.75 32.38
CA ASN A 231 -10.74 12.37 33.69
C ASN A 231 -9.71 11.24 33.56
N GLY A 232 -9.20 10.98 32.35
CA GLY A 232 -8.39 9.79 32.04
C GLY A 232 -6.89 10.05 31.86
N VAL A 233 -6.11 8.98 31.96
CA VAL A 233 -4.70 8.96 31.52
C VAL A 233 -4.63 9.31 30.02
N HIS A 234 -3.73 10.23 29.65
CA HIS A 234 -3.51 10.77 28.29
C HIS A 234 -4.60 11.70 27.75
N GLU A 235 -5.31 12.42 28.62
CA GLU A 235 -6.35 13.39 28.24
C GLU A 235 -5.87 14.41 27.20
N ASP A 236 -4.61 14.87 27.30
CA ASP A 236 -4.00 15.80 26.34
C ASP A 236 -4.08 15.28 24.89
N VAL A 237 -3.85 13.98 24.70
CA VAL A 237 -3.90 13.36 23.38
C VAL A 237 -5.32 13.09 22.92
N VAL A 238 -6.21 12.67 23.84
CA VAL A 238 -7.62 12.42 23.51
C VAL A 238 -8.31 13.73 23.11
N SER A 239 -8.09 14.81 23.84
CA SER A 239 -8.58 16.14 23.48
C SER A 239 -8.08 16.61 22.13
N LEU A 240 -6.80 16.37 21.84
CA LEU A 240 -6.22 16.63 20.52
C LEU A 240 -6.98 15.83 19.44
N LEU A 241 -7.17 14.52 19.61
CA LEU A 241 -7.86 13.69 18.61
C LEU A 241 -9.33 14.06 18.41
N ARG A 242 -10.03 14.50 19.47
CA ARG A 242 -11.42 14.99 19.38
C ARG A 242 -11.55 16.35 18.71
N GLY A 243 -10.49 17.16 18.68
CA GLY A 243 -10.59 18.57 18.26
C GLY A 243 -11.32 19.40 19.31
N ASP A 244 -10.95 19.22 20.57
CA ASP A 244 -11.43 20.07 21.66
C ASP A 244 -10.90 21.51 21.51
N GLU A 245 -11.51 22.45 22.21
CA GLU A 245 -11.09 23.86 22.18
C GLU A 245 -9.60 24.01 22.56
N GLY A 246 -8.84 24.77 21.77
CA GLY A 246 -7.41 24.99 21.97
C GLY A 246 -6.49 23.87 21.43
N THR A 247 -7.02 22.93 20.63
CA THR A 247 -6.24 21.84 20.00
C THR A 247 -6.11 21.96 18.47
N ASP A 248 -6.49 23.11 17.92
CA ASP A 248 -6.45 23.46 16.49
C ASP A 248 -5.03 23.63 15.92
N ASP A 249 -4.02 23.54 16.78
CA ASP A 249 -2.61 23.57 16.37
C ASP A 249 -2.08 22.20 15.95
N SER A 250 -2.80 21.53 15.04
CA SER A 250 -2.40 20.25 14.49
C SER A 250 -2.75 20.07 13.01
N ILE A 251 -2.19 19.02 12.39
CA ILE A 251 -2.51 18.60 11.02
C ILE A 251 -2.90 17.13 11.03
N ILE A 252 -3.95 16.78 10.29
CA ILE A 252 -4.36 15.40 10.06
C ILE A 252 -3.77 14.89 8.74
N LEU A 253 -3.02 13.81 8.83
CA LEU A 253 -2.42 13.11 7.69
C LEU A 253 -2.97 11.70 7.57
N SER A 254 -2.90 11.15 6.36
CA SER A 254 -3.00 9.72 6.11
C SER A 254 -1.91 9.30 5.12
N SER A 255 -1.58 8.01 5.09
CA SER A 255 -0.92 7.45 3.91
C SER A 255 -1.84 7.51 2.68
N ASN A 256 -1.29 7.22 1.51
CA ASN A 256 -2.05 7.13 0.26
C ASN A 256 -2.68 5.77 -0.02
N LEU A 257 -2.76 4.89 0.98
CA LEU A 257 -3.46 3.61 0.87
C LEU A 257 -4.90 3.74 1.38
N ARG A 258 -5.87 3.14 0.71
CA ARG A 258 -7.32 3.32 0.98
C ARG A 258 -7.71 2.99 2.41
N ARG A 259 -7.24 1.86 2.95
CA ARG A 259 -7.48 1.49 4.35
C ARG A 259 -7.03 2.54 5.36
N ALA A 260 -5.95 3.26 5.05
CA ALA A 260 -5.42 4.33 5.88
C ALA A 260 -6.33 5.55 5.85
N ILE A 261 -6.66 5.99 4.64
CA ILE A 261 -7.47 7.19 4.42
C ILE A 261 -8.86 6.99 5.03
N ALA A 262 -9.43 5.80 4.82
CA ALA A 262 -10.70 5.43 5.42
C ALA A 262 -10.65 5.41 6.95
N THR A 263 -9.58 4.88 7.53
CA THR A 263 -9.39 4.89 8.99
C THR A 263 -9.31 6.32 9.53
N ALA A 264 -8.52 7.19 8.89
CA ALA A 264 -8.38 8.59 9.31
C ALA A 264 -9.74 9.30 9.33
N ALA A 265 -10.50 9.15 8.23
CA ALA A 265 -11.80 9.77 8.08
C ALA A 265 -12.80 9.23 9.12
N LEU A 266 -12.93 7.91 9.25
CA LEU A 266 -13.90 7.30 10.17
C LEU A 266 -13.56 7.54 11.65
N ALA A 267 -12.30 7.38 12.05
CA ALA A 267 -11.89 7.56 13.44
C ALA A 267 -12.12 9.01 13.90
N LEU A 268 -11.74 9.97 13.04
CA LEU A 268 -11.72 11.40 13.36
C LEU A 268 -12.94 12.16 12.83
N ARG A 269 -13.97 11.46 12.32
CA ARG A 269 -15.14 12.11 11.69
C ARG A 269 -15.82 13.13 12.59
N HIS A 270 -15.91 12.91 13.91
CA HIS A 270 -16.47 13.91 14.82
C HIS A 270 -15.65 15.21 14.78
N ARG A 271 -14.32 15.10 14.89
CA ARG A 271 -13.41 16.24 14.77
C ARG A 271 -13.56 16.93 13.42
N ILE A 272 -13.46 16.18 12.33
CA ILE A 272 -13.55 16.69 10.95
C ILE A 272 -14.89 17.40 10.72
N SER A 273 -16.00 16.83 11.19
CA SER A 273 -17.35 17.43 11.06
C SER A 273 -17.43 18.80 11.75
N LYS A 274 -16.76 18.96 12.89
CA LYS A 274 -16.75 20.17 13.73
C LYS A 274 -15.77 21.23 13.24
N SER A 275 -14.52 20.84 12.97
CA SER A 275 -13.45 21.77 12.62
C SER A 275 -13.34 22.05 11.13
N LYS A 276 -13.94 21.21 10.28
CA LYS A 276 -13.81 21.22 8.81
C LYS A 276 -12.35 21.09 8.35
N GLU A 277 -11.50 20.50 9.17
CA GLU A 277 -10.13 20.18 8.80
C GLU A 277 -10.06 19.11 7.72
N GLN A 278 -9.03 19.18 6.89
CA GLN A 278 -8.78 18.20 5.84
C GLN A 278 -7.81 17.12 6.30
N VAL A 279 -7.99 15.92 5.76
CA VAL A 279 -7.02 14.82 5.82
C VAL A 279 -6.07 14.95 4.64
N TYR A 280 -4.82 15.31 4.90
CA TYR A 280 -3.80 15.37 3.85
C TYR A 280 -3.23 13.99 3.56
N ILE A 281 -3.29 13.58 2.31
CA ILE A 281 -2.80 12.28 1.85
C ILE A 281 -1.32 12.42 1.50
N HIS A 282 -0.44 11.72 2.23
CA HIS A 282 1.01 11.84 2.07
C HIS A 282 1.69 10.49 1.80
N SER A 283 2.27 10.32 0.60
CA SER A 283 2.91 9.06 0.18
C SER A 283 4.15 8.66 0.99
N ALA A 284 4.75 9.59 1.76
CA ALA A 284 5.85 9.28 2.67
C ALA A 284 5.42 8.37 3.83
N LEU A 285 4.12 8.21 4.05
CA LEU A 285 3.52 7.31 5.05
C LEU A 285 3.09 5.96 4.47
N GLN A 286 3.35 5.70 3.18
CA GLN A 286 3.01 4.43 2.53
C GLN A 286 3.76 3.26 3.19
N GLU A 287 3.06 2.15 3.41
CA GLU A 287 3.54 0.97 4.14
C GLU A 287 4.93 0.49 3.67
N VAL A 288 5.74 0.06 4.63
CA VAL A 288 7.03 -0.60 4.40
C VAL A 288 6.74 -2.09 4.22
N SER A 289 6.49 -2.51 2.99
CA SER A 289 6.18 -3.91 2.67
C SER A 289 6.49 -4.21 1.21
N ARG A 290 6.66 -5.49 0.89
CA ARG A 290 6.77 -5.97 -0.49
C ARG A 290 5.44 -6.40 -1.06
N ASN A 291 4.46 -6.72 -0.20
CA ASN A 291 3.15 -7.19 -0.58
C ASN A 291 2.45 -6.27 -1.57
N ILE A 292 1.59 -6.88 -2.39
CA ILE A 292 0.88 -6.15 -3.44
C ILE A 292 -0.14 -5.13 -2.89
N ASP A 293 -0.74 -5.40 -1.72
CA ASP A 293 -1.68 -4.51 -1.03
C ASP A 293 -1.05 -3.23 -0.48
N ALA A 294 0.29 -3.20 -0.40
CA ALA A 294 1.06 -2.05 0.03
C ALA A 294 1.38 -1.09 -1.14
N ASN A 295 0.81 -1.33 -2.32
CA ASN A 295 0.91 -0.45 -3.48
C ASN A 295 -0.34 0.38 -3.62
N SER A 296 -0.18 1.67 -3.92
CA SER A 296 -1.28 2.63 -4.08
C SER A 296 -1.92 2.48 -5.45
N ILE A 297 -3.26 2.47 -5.47
CA ILE A 297 -4.07 2.53 -6.70
C ILE A 297 -4.41 3.97 -7.12
N SER A 298 -4.08 4.96 -6.27
CA SER A 298 -4.22 6.37 -6.60
C SER A 298 -3.02 6.87 -7.40
N ARG A 299 -3.29 7.71 -8.41
CA ARG A 299 -2.28 8.49 -9.13
C ARG A 299 -1.79 9.66 -8.26
N PRO A 300 -0.70 10.33 -8.64
CA PRO A 300 -0.30 11.56 -7.97
C PRO A 300 -1.44 12.59 -7.97
N CYS A 301 -1.62 13.28 -6.84
CA CYS A 301 -2.67 14.28 -6.62
C CYS A 301 -4.11 13.75 -6.71
N GLU A 302 -4.31 12.44 -6.60
CA GLU A 302 -5.64 11.81 -6.64
C GLU A 302 -6.07 11.33 -5.25
N VAL A 303 -7.36 11.44 -4.95
CA VAL A 303 -8.00 10.74 -3.82
C VAL A 303 -8.55 9.42 -4.38
N PRO A 304 -8.15 8.25 -3.85
CA PRO A 304 -8.72 7.00 -4.31
C PRO A 304 -10.21 6.90 -3.97
N ASP A 305 -10.94 6.02 -4.64
CA ASP A 305 -12.33 5.71 -4.29
C ASP A 305 -12.41 5.03 -2.91
N LEU A 306 -13.24 5.59 -2.02
CA LEU A 306 -13.52 5.12 -0.67
C LEU A 306 -15.04 4.89 -0.45
N HIS A 307 -15.78 4.49 -1.49
CA HIS A 307 -17.23 4.25 -1.42
C HIS A 307 -17.67 3.39 -0.22
N VAL A 308 -16.81 2.48 0.27
CA VAL A 308 -17.09 1.61 1.43
C VAL A 308 -17.37 2.39 2.73
N ILE A 309 -16.91 3.64 2.84
CA ILE A 309 -17.15 4.50 4.00
C ILE A 309 -18.04 5.70 3.72
N GLN A 310 -18.44 5.92 2.46
CA GLN A 310 -19.11 7.15 2.05
C GLN A 310 -20.42 7.37 2.83
N SER A 311 -21.27 6.35 2.95
CA SER A 311 -22.53 6.45 3.69
C SER A 311 -22.33 6.85 5.16
N ARG A 312 -21.29 6.34 5.81
CA ARG A 312 -20.97 6.66 7.21
C ARG A 312 -20.52 8.10 7.40
N LEU A 313 -19.85 8.69 6.40
CA LEU A 313 -19.46 10.09 6.44
C LEU A 313 -20.65 11.02 6.15
N GLU A 314 -21.53 10.62 5.24
CA GLU A 314 -22.76 11.35 4.92
C GLU A 314 -23.71 11.44 6.13
N ASP A 315 -23.81 10.35 6.92
CA ASP A 315 -24.58 10.32 8.17
C ASP A 315 -24.11 11.39 9.18
N ASP A 316 -22.82 11.74 9.16
CA ASP A 316 -22.21 12.78 10.00
C ASP A 316 -22.17 14.17 9.32
N ALA A 317 -22.90 14.36 8.21
CA ALA A 317 -22.96 15.59 7.42
C ALA A 317 -21.58 16.10 6.97
N ILE A 318 -20.68 15.17 6.65
CA ILE A 318 -19.35 15.45 6.13
C ILE A 318 -19.39 15.43 4.61
N ASP A 319 -18.94 16.52 3.98
CA ASP A 319 -18.77 16.59 2.53
C ASP A 319 -17.55 15.77 2.11
N TYR A 320 -17.79 14.59 1.54
CA TYR A 320 -16.78 13.63 1.12
C TYR A 320 -15.67 14.27 0.26
N ASP A 321 -16.03 15.14 -0.68
CA ASP A 321 -15.08 15.76 -1.61
C ASP A 321 -14.21 16.83 -0.94
N ALA A 322 -14.70 17.45 0.13
CA ALA A 322 -13.99 18.50 0.85
C ALA A 322 -13.02 17.97 1.91
N VAL A 323 -13.19 16.73 2.38
CA VAL A 323 -12.38 16.14 3.47
C VAL A 323 -10.95 15.89 3.05
N PHE A 324 -10.72 15.47 1.81
CA PHE A 324 -9.43 14.90 1.42
C PHE A 324 -8.59 15.89 0.64
N ASN A 325 -7.34 16.08 1.07
CA ASN A 325 -6.36 16.88 0.37
C ASN A 325 -5.26 15.99 -0.22
N ALA A 326 -5.29 15.76 -1.53
CA ALA A 326 -4.34 14.91 -2.22
C ALA A 326 -3.03 15.62 -2.64
N SER A 327 -2.78 16.88 -2.22
CA SER A 327 -1.63 17.64 -2.71
C SER A 327 -0.27 17.02 -2.38
N LEU A 328 -0.20 16.17 -1.35
CA LEU A 328 1.01 15.44 -0.94
C LEU A 328 1.02 13.97 -1.41
N ASN A 329 0.04 13.57 -2.22
CA ASN A 329 -0.03 12.24 -2.78
C ASN A 329 0.86 12.18 -4.02
N GLY A 330 2.02 11.52 -3.88
CA GLY A 330 2.93 11.20 -4.97
C GLY A 330 2.55 9.93 -5.73
N GLY A 331 1.43 9.29 -5.40
CA GLY A 331 1.01 8.01 -5.95
C GLY A 331 1.92 6.86 -5.50
N GLN A 332 2.09 5.89 -6.38
CA GLN A 332 2.80 4.65 -6.06
C GLN A 332 4.31 4.84 -5.79
N LYS A 333 4.83 4.11 -4.78
CA LYS A 333 6.26 4.11 -4.43
C LYS A 333 7.17 3.74 -5.60
N VAL A 334 8.27 4.48 -5.75
CA VAL A 334 9.27 4.27 -6.80
C VAL A 334 10.19 3.08 -6.45
N LEU A 335 9.95 1.93 -7.09
CA LEU A 335 10.50 0.61 -6.73
C LEU A 335 12.04 0.55 -6.55
N LEU A 336 12.81 1.27 -7.37
CA LEU A 336 14.29 1.18 -7.36
C LEU A 336 14.99 2.36 -6.67
N ARG A 337 14.29 3.48 -6.45
CA ARG A 337 14.88 4.73 -5.95
C ARG A 337 14.44 5.08 -4.53
N SER A 338 13.39 4.42 -4.03
CA SER A 338 12.85 4.61 -2.68
C SER A 338 13.08 3.39 -1.78
N ASN A 339 13.00 3.60 -0.47
CA ASN A 339 12.87 2.56 0.56
C ASN A 339 12.15 3.15 1.78
N GLY A 340 11.82 2.32 2.77
CA GLY A 340 11.10 2.77 3.98
C GLY A 340 11.83 3.92 4.68
N LEU A 341 13.14 3.81 4.91
CA LEU A 341 13.90 4.85 5.61
C LEU A 341 13.91 6.21 4.91
N LYS A 342 13.99 6.23 3.57
CA LYS A 342 13.93 7.50 2.82
C LYS A 342 12.58 8.18 3.02
N ARG A 343 11.48 7.42 2.93
CA ARG A 343 10.12 7.92 3.14
C ARG A 343 9.93 8.42 4.58
N MET A 344 10.42 7.69 5.58
CA MET A 344 10.36 8.14 6.98
C MET A 344 11.16 9.43 7.22
N LYS A 345 12.35 9.58 6.61
CA LYS A 345 13.14 10.82 6.70
C LYS A 345 12.47 11.98 5.97
N GLU A 346 11.84 11.72 4.83
CA GLU A 346 11.05 12.72 4.10
C GLU A 346 9.87 13.21 4.95
N PHE A 347 9.12 12.29 5.55
CA PHE A 347 8.06 12.60 6.49
C PHE A 347 8.55 13.44 7.67
N ASN A 348 9.65 13.02 8.33
CA ASN A 348 10.19 13.78 9.46
C ASN A 348 10.61 15.20 9.06
N ARG A 349 11.28 15.38 7.93
CA ARG A 349 11.63 16.72 7.44
C ARG A 349 10.38 17.55 7.15
N TRP A 350 9.37 16.94 6.54
CA TRP A 350 8.12 17.61 6.25
C TRP A 350 7.45 18.10 7.55
N ILE A 351 7.41 17.27 8.60
CA ILE A 351 6.85 17.62 9.91
C ILE A 351 7.49 18.89 10.48
N PHE A 352 8.82 18.97 10.51
CA PHE A 352 9.55 20.12 11.08
C PHE A 352 9.52 21.36 10.18
N ASN A 353 9.05 21.25 8.95
CA ASN A 353 8.79 22.40 8.08
C ASN A 353 7.38 22.98 8.26
N GLN A 354 6.50 22.32 9.02
CA GLN A 354 5.15 22.85 9.30
C GLN A 354 5.20 23.87 10.44
N SER A 355 4.26 24.80 10.48
CA SER A 355 4.09 25.71 11.62
C SER A 355 3.37 25.06 12.81
N LYS A 356 2.66 23.94 12.58
CA LYS A 356 1.82 23.27 13.58
C LYS A 356 2.64 22.45 14.56
N GLU A 357 2.28 22.48 15.85
CA GLU A 357 3.02 21.78 16.92
C GLU A 357 2.74 20.26 16.96
N ALA A 358 1.58 19.82 16.46
CA ALA A 358 1.21 18.41 16.44
C ALA A 358 0.82 17.88 15.05
N VAL A 359 1.10 16.59 14.82
CA VAL A 359 0.74 15.86 13.59
C VAL A 359 0.05 14.56 13.96
N ILE A 360 -1.17 14.39 13.46
CA ILE A 360 -1.95 13.18 13.62
C ILE A 360 -1.84 12.39 12.33
N VAL A 361 -1.26 11.19 12.40
CA VAL A 361 -1.24 10.23 11.30
C VAL A 361 -2.41 9.28 11.49
N GLY A 362 -3.54 9.63 10.89
CA GLY A 362 -4.72 8.78 10.79
C GLY A 362 -4.48 7.63 9.82
N GLY A 363 -4.57 6.39 10.30
CA GLY A 363 -4.51 5.20 9.47
C GLY A 363 -3.12 4.80 8.96
N GLY A 364 -2.04 5.02 9.71
CA GLY A 364 -0.75 4.44 9.33
C GLY A 364 -0.69 2.91 9.49
N HIS A 365 0.47 2.33 9.19
CA HIS A 365 0.61 0.89 8.97
C HIS A 365 1.59 0.21 9.91
N SER A 366 1.35 -1.06 10.20
CA SER A 366 2.11 -1.86 11.17
C SER A 366 3.62 -1.89 10.92
N PHE A 367 4.03 -2.24 9.69
CA PHE A 367 5.45 -2.40 9.41
C PHE A 367 6.14 -1.04 9.34
N TYR A 368 5.45 -0.02 8.84
CA TYR A 368 5.89 1.37 8.84
C TYR A 368 6.16 1.84 10.27
N PHE A 369 5.18 1.73 11.17
CA PHE A 369 5.33 2.16 12.56
C PHE A 369 6.45 1.42 13.28
N ARG A 370 6.50 0.09 13.15
CA ARG A 370 7.59 -0.70 13.75
C ARG A 370 8.96 -0.29 13.18
N ALA A 371 9.07 -0.09 11.87
CA ALA A 371 10.30 0.39 11.24
C ALA A 371 10.68 1.80 11.71
N PHE A 372 9.68 2.67 11.92
CA PHE A 372 9.84 4.03 12.42
C PHE A 372 10.41 4.02 13.83
N PHE A 373 9.81 3.26 14.74
CA PHE A 373 10.29 3.10 16.10
C PHE A 373 11.70 2.49 16.15
N ARG A 374 11.99 1.46 15.36
CA ARG A 374 13.36 0.90 15.24
C ARG A 374 14.40 1.90 14.75
N CYS A 375 13.97 2.89 13.97
CA CYS A 375 14.86 3.87 13.37
C CYS A 375 15.11 5.08 14.27
N PHE A 376 14.13 5.49 15.08
CA PHE A 376 14.18 6.77 15.79
C PHE A 376 14.07 6.67 17.32
N LEU A 377 13.67 5.52 17.89
CA LEU A 377 13.96 5.23 19.30
C LEU A 377 15.43 4.85 19.44
N ASP A 378 16.03 5.20 20.57
CA ASP A 378 17.40 4.82 20.85
C ASP A 378 17.60 3.31 20.89
N THR A 379 18.77 2.84 20.49
CA THR A 379 19.10 1.41 20.55
C THR A 379 19.28 0.91 21.98
N ASP A 380 19.66 1.80 22.90
CA ASP A 380 19.72 1.46 24.32
C ASP A 380 18.36 1.57 25.01
N ASP A 381 17.37 2.21 24.35
CA ASP A 381 16.00 2.34 24.85
C ASP A 381 15.22 1.11 24.38
N GLU A 382 15.34 -0.01 25.10
CA GLU A 382 14.60 -1.23 24.77
C GLU A 382 13.09 -1.02 25.00
N HIS A 383 12.35 -0.83 23.91
CA HIS A 383 10.90 -0.64 23.95
C HIS A 383 10.18 -1.65 23.06
N TYR A 384 9.06 -2.15 23.56
CA TYR A 384 8.28 -3.19 22.89
C TYR A 384 7.72 -2.73 21.53
N SER A 385 7.53 -1.42 21.30
CA SER A 385 7.18 -0.84 19.98
C SER A 385 8.23 -1.03 18.88
N GLN A 386 9.49 -1.34 19.25
CA GLN A 386 10.52 -1.73 18.28
C GLN A 386 10.34 -3.20 17.85
N LYS A 387 9.63 -4.02 18.63
CA LYS A 387 9.50 -5.47 18.44
C LYS A 387 8.13 -5.83 17.88
N TYR A 388 7.07 -5.33 18.50
CA TYR A 388 5.69 -5.73 18.26
C TYR A 388 4.98 -4.83 17.26
N ILE A 389 3.89 -5.38 16.73
CA ILE A 389 2.97 -4.69 15.84
C ILE A 389 1.85 -4.10 16.72
N MET A 390 1.53 -2.82 16.51
CA MET A 390 0.37 -2.15 17.12
C MET A 390 -0.92 -2.90 16.79
N LYS A 391 -1.95 -2.98 17.64
CA LYS A 391 -3.25 -3.60 17.26
C LYS A 391 -3.98 -2.76 16.21
N ASN A 392 -4.84 -3.36 15.40
CA ASN A 392 -5.70 -2.59 14.48
C ASN A 392 -6.49 -1.52 15.26
N GLY A 393 -6.61 -0.32 14.71
CA GLY A 393 -7.24 0.81 15.40
C GLY A 393 -6.44 1.39 16.58
N ALA A 394 -5.28 0.82 16.94
CA ALA A 394 -4.52 1.31 18.09
C ALA A 394 -3.97 2.73 17.90
N VAL A 395 -3.83 3.44 19.01
CA VAL A 395 -3.38 4.83 19.05
C VAL A 395 -2.16 4.96 19.96
N VAL A 396 -1.06 5.50 19.41
CA VAL A 396 0.20 5.75 20.13
C VAL A 396 0.65 7.17 19.87
N ALA A 397 0.93 7.93 20.91
CA ALA A 397 1.46 9.29 20.82
C ALA A 397 2.89 9.38 21.37
N PHE A 398 3.69 10.28 20.79
CA PHE A 398 5.07 10.49 21.20
C PHE A 398 5.59 11.85 20.73
N ASP A 399 6.73 12.27 21.27
CA ASP A 399 7.46 13.41 20.75
C ASP A 399 8.52 12.98 19.75
N LEU A 400 8.63 13.73 18.66
CA LEU A 400 9.76 13.66 17.76
C LEU A 400 10.65 14.87 18.02
N GLU A 401 11.94 14.64 18.26
CA GLU A 401 12.99 15.66 18.38
C GLU A 401 13.75 15.79 17.06
N TYR A 402 14.16 17.02 16.73
CA TYR A 402 15.01 17.33 15.58
C TYR A 402 16.13 18.30 15.95
N ALA A 403 17.32 18.03 15.44
CA ALA A 403 18.39 19.03 15.34
C ALA A 403 19.33 18.68 14.17
N LYS A 404 20.14 19.65 13.75
CA LYS A 404 21.26 19.42 12.85
C LYS A 404 22.51 19.08 13.66
N VAL A 405 23.07 17.90 13.45
CA VAL A 405 24.33 17.44 14.06
C VAL A 405 25.31 17.13 12.94
N ASP A 406 26.48 17.77 12.96
CA ASP A 406 27.49 17.68 11.89
C ASP A 406 26.93 18.01 10.49
N GLY A 407 26.06 19.02 10.42
CA GLY A 407 25.38 19.43 9.19
C GLY A 407 24.34 18.45 8.66
N LYS A 408 24.02 17.39 9.41
CA LYS A 408 23.04 16.36 9.01
C LYS A 408 21.79 16.44 9.88
N ASP A 409 20.63 16.32 9.23
CA ASP A 409 19.34 16.15 9.92
C ASP A 409 19.35 14.89 10.77
N ARG A 410 19.05 15.04 12.07
CA ARG A 410 18.87 13.94 13.01
C ARG A 410 17.48 14.01 13.63
N PHE A 411 16.93 12.84 13.92
CA PHE A 411 15.63 12.68 14.54
C PHE A 411 15.72 11.65 15.67
N ARG A 412 14.97 11.88 16.74
CA ARG A 412 14.92 10.98 17.91
C ARG A 412 13.53 11.01 18.53
N ILE A 413 13.07 9.87 19.01
CA ILE A 413 11.90 9.74 19.87
C ILE A 413 12.41 9.55 21.31
N PRO A 414 12.14 10.48 22.24
CA PRO A 414 12.41 10.26 23.65
C PRO A 414 11.47 9.18 24.21
N LEU A 415 12.03 8.17 24.88
CA LEU A 415 11.26 7.03 25.40
C LEU A 415 10.15 7.46 26.36
N ASP A 416 10.43 8.43 27.22
CA ASP A 416 9.50 9.01 28.21
C ASP A 416 8.32 9.77 27.59
N SER A 417 8.40 10.11 26.30
CA SER A 417 7.31 10.77 25.59
C SER A 417 6.25 9.80 25.04
N MET A 418 6.55 8.50 24.98
CA MET A 418 5.68 7.48 24.41
C MET A 418 4.44 7.25 25.29
N LYS A 419 3.26 7.24 24.67
CA LYS A 419 1.95 7.07 25.32
C LYS A 419 1.08 6.12 24.50
N GLU A 420 0.59 5.03 25.09
CA GLU A 420 -0.45 4.20 24.49
C GLU A 420 -1.83 4.72 24.88
N VAL A 421 -2.59 5.18 23.91
CA VAL A 421 -3.87 5.85 24.16
C VAL A 421 -5.04 4.88 24.02
N PHE A 422 -4.98 3.98 23.04
CA PHE A 422 -6.04 3.01 22.75
C PHE A 422 -5.46 1.71 22.17
N SER A 423 -5.90 0.56 22.69
CA SER A 423 -5.57 -0.84 22.30
C SER A 423 -4.09 -1.26 22.33
N GLY A 424 -3.13 -0.34 22.19
CA GLY A 424 -1.69 -0.59 22.33
C GLY A 424 -1.11 -1.54 21.28
N HIS A 425 -0.15 -2.36 21.70
CA HIS A 425 0.49 -3.38 20.86
C HIS A 425 -0.05 -4.80 21.14
N LEU A 426 0.19 -5.72 20.20
CA LEU A 426 -0.10 -7.14 20.42
C LEU A 426 0.93 -7.72 21.39
N ASP A 427 0.46 -8.22 22.54
CA ASP A 427 1.29 -9.01 23.46
C ASP A 427 1.54 -10.41 22.86
N ASP A 428 2.73 -10.96 23.10
CA ASP A 428 3.32 -12.15 22.43
C ASP A 428 2.55 -13.48 22.61
N GLU A 429 1.38 -13.52 23.26
CA GLU A 429 0.62 -14.76 23.46
C GLU A 429 -0.19 -15.21 22.21
N GLY A 430 -0.17 -14.46 21.10
CA GLY A 430 -1.04 -14.75 19.95
C GLY A 430 -0.42 -14.69 18.55
N GLY A 431 0.89 -14.50 18.39
CA GLY A 431 1.44 -14.37 17.03
C GLY A 431 2.93 -14.10 16.96
N SER A 432 3.75 -15.05 17.41
CA SER A 432 5.19 -14.96 17.21
C SER A 432 5.54 -15.10 15.73
N PHE A 433 5.72 -13.99 15.02
CA PHE A 433 6.51 -14.00 13.79
C PHE A 433 7.98 -14.16 14.20
N LYS A 434 8.48 -15.39 14.20
CA LYS A 434 9.88 -15.69 14.53
C LYS A 434 10.79 -15.05 13.48
N ILE A 435 11.62 -14.10 13.90
CA ILE A 435 12.72 -13.58 13.08
C ILE A 435 13.68 -14.76 12.83
N PRO A 436 14.05 -15.09 11.59
CA PRO A 436 15.10 -16.07 11.33
C PRO A 436 16.38 -15.55 11.97
N GLN A 437 16.86 -16.25 13.02
CA GLN A 437 18.20 -16.01 13.51
C GLN A 437 19.16 -16.35 12.37
N LYS A 438 19.99 -15.39 11.98
CA LYS A 438 21.16 -15.69 11.15
C LYS A 438 21.94 -16.80 11.85
N LYS A 439 21.97 -18.01 11.28
CA LYS A 439 22.96 -19.02 11.65
C LYS A 439 24.35 -18.38 11.44
N ALA A 440 25.14 -18.37 12.51
CA ALA A 440 26.52 -17.91 12.53
C ALA A 440 27.42 -18.84 11.70
#